data_AF-X6G4K6-F1
#
_entry.id   AF-X6G4K6-F1
#
_cell.length_a   1.000
_cell.length_b   1.000
_cell.length_c   1.000
_cell.angle_alpha   90.00
_cell.angle_beta   90.00
_cell.angle_gamma   90.00
#
_symmetry.space_group_name_H-M   'P 1'
#
loop_
_entity.id
_entity.type
_entity.pdbx_description
1 polymer ?
#
loop_
_entity_poly.entity_id
_entity_poly.type
_entity_poly.pdbx_seq_one_letter_code
_entity_poly.pdbx_strand_id
1 'polypeptide(L)'
;MKLTWYGHSAFRVETAEAKILIDPYLIGNPSWTGGWEEPAEGVTHVLLTHGHSDHISGALEVLGKSGAMLVANFEICMYLVGKGVSDKKINPGNIGGTIDCGGFTTTFVQALHSSSFPGDKGQNTYLGNPGGLVLHFQEDKTLYHMGDTDIFSDMALINELHEPKIGIVPIGDRFTMGGAVAALACRRFFQFETVIPSHFGTFPIIDQTADKFVAGLEGSGVKVALPEIGGTISL
;
A
#
# COMPACT_ATOMS: atom_id res chain seq x y z
N MET A 1 -16.47 -3.98 -2.72
CA MET A 1 -15.05 -4.42 -2.86
C MET A 1 -14.70 -5.54 -1.86
N LYS A 2 -13.71 -6.40 -2.16
CA LYS A 2 -13.09 -7.32 -1.17
C LYS A 2 -11.63 -6.94 -0.91
N LEU A 3 -11.19 -7.05 0.34
CA LEU A 3 -9.81 -6.75 0.74
C LEU A 3 -9.26 -7.87 1.61
N THR A 4 -8.08 -8.37 1.26
CA THR A 4 -7.31 -9.37 2.01
C THR A 4 -6.02 -8.74 2.50
N TRP A 5 -5.67 -8.94 3.77
CA TRP A 5 -4.40 -8.47 4.34
C TRP A 5 -3.46 -9.65 4.55
N TYR A 6 -2.29 -9.63 3.92
CA TYR A 6 -1.26 -10.66 4.08
C TYR A 6 -0.20 -10.26 5.13
N GLY A 7 -0.51 -9.30 5.99
CA GLY A 7 0.44 -8.78 6.98
C GLY A 7 1.32 -7.66 6.45
N HIS A 8 1.83 -6.85 7.36
CA HIS A 8 2.67 -5.68 7.07
C HIS A 8 2.00 -4.72 6.05
N SER A 9 2.61 -4.53 4.87
CA SER A 9 2.16 -3.67 3.77
C SER A 9 1.39 -4.42 2.66
N ALA A 10 1.34 -5.76 2.71
CA ALA A 10 0.82 -6.56 1.60
C ALA A 10 -0.71 -6.69 1.64
N PHE A 11 -1.37 -6.10 0.65
CA PHE A 11 -2.84 -6.14 0.51
C PHE A 11 -3.25 -6.61 -0.87
N ARG A 12 -4.30 -7.42 -0.93
CA ARG A 12 -5.02 -7.71 -2.17
C ARG A 12 -6.40 -7.10 -2.15
N VAL A 13 -6.71 -6.34 -3.18
CA VAL A 13 -8.00 -5.68 -3.41
C VAL A 13 -8.64 -6.33 -4.64
N GLU A 14 -9.86 -6.83 -4.47
CA GLU A 14 -10.64 -7.42 -5.55
C GLU A 14 -11.92 -6.63 -5.78
N THR A 15 -12.11 -6.18 -7.01
CA THR A 15 -13.33 -5.55 -7.52
C THR A 15 -13.94 -6.43 -8.61
N ALA A 16 -15.04 -5.97 -9.23
CA ALA A 16 -15.60 -6.67 -10.39
C ALA A 16 -14.62 -6.73 -11.58
N GLU A 17 -13.73 -5.74 -11.71
CA GLU A 17 -12.90 -5.55 -12.91
C GLU A 17 -11.43 -5.87 -12.70
N ALA A 18 -10.93 -5.83 -11.45
CA ALA A 18 -9.51 -5.98 -11.16
C ALA A 18 -9.22 -6.80 -9.90
N LYS A 19 -8.05 -7.46 -9.92
CA LYS A 19 -7.42 -8.11 -8.76
C LYS A 19 -6.05 -7.45 -8.58
N ILE A 20 -5.96 -6.60 -7.57
CA ILE A 20 -4.87 -5.67 -7.38
C ILE A 20 -4.07 -6.13 -6.17
N LEU A 21 -2.77 -6.34 -6.32
CA LEU A 21 -1.87 -6.63 -5.21
C LEU A 21 -1.00 -5.39 -4.95
N ILE A 22 -1.12 -4.81 -3.77
CA ILE A 22 -0.40 -3.59 -3.37
C ILE A 22 0.73 -4.02 -2.41
N ASP A 23 1.93 -3.50 -2.66
CA ASP A 23 3.14 -3.72 -1.86
C ASP A 23 3.31 -5.20 -1.45
N PRO A 24 3.57 -6.11 -2.41
CA PRO A 24 3.49 -7.56 -2.23
C PRO A 24 4.67 -8.12 -1.44
N TYR A 25 4.89 -7.64 -0.21
CA TYR A 25 5.87 -8.16 0.73
C TYR A 25 5.47 -9.56 1.22
N LEU A 26 5.66 -10.53 0.32
CA LEU A 26 5.27 -11.93 0.47
C LEU A 26 6.49 -12.83 0.63
N ILE A 27 7.70 -12.32 0.33
CA ILE A 27 8.97 -13.02 0.50
C ILE A 27 9.78 -12.34 1.58
N GLY A 28 10.11 -13.09 2.63
CA GLY A 28 10.86 -12.60 3.79
C GLY A 28 10.01 -11.87 4.83
N ASN A 29 8.69 -11.80 4.65
CA ASN A 29 7.75 -11.27 5.63
C ASN A 29 7.54 -12.28 6.77
N PRO A 30 7.97 -11.98 8.01
CA PRO A 30 7.86 -12.92 9.13
C PRO A 30 6.42 -13.14 9.60
N SER A 31 5.50 -12.23 9.29
CA SER A 31 4.07 -12.35 9.61
C SER A 31 3.34 -13.28 8.65
N TRP A 32 3.90 -13.54 7.46
CA TRP A 32 3.26 -14.31 6.40
C TRP A 32 4.07 -15.53 5.99
N THR A 33 3.54 -16.71 6.26
CA THR A 33 4.18 -17.99 5.92
C THR A 33 3.52 -18.71 4.74
N GLY A 34 2.53 -18.09 4.09
CA GLY A 34 1.72 -18.71 3.04
C GLY A 34 2.33 -18.72 1.64
N GLY A 35 3.52 -18.13 1.46
CA GLY A 35 4.18 -18.02 0.15
C GLY A 35 3.55 -16.95 -0.76
N TRP A 36 4.11 -16.75 -1.95
CA TRP A 36 3.65 -15.73 -2.89
C TRP A 36 2.67 -16.29 -3.93
N GLU A 37 2.57 -17.61 -4.02
CA GLU A 37 1.89 -18.31 -5.11
C GLU A 37 0.38 -18.12 -5.11
N GLU A 38 -0.30 -18.28 -3.97
CA GLU A 38 -1.74 -18.06 -3.84
C GLU A 38 -2.11 -16.58 -3.99
N PRO A 39 -1.43 -15.63 -3.32
CA PRO A 39 -1.70 -14.21 -3.52
C PRO A 39 -1.58 -13.76 -4.98
N ALA A 40 -0.71 -14.40 -5.77
CA ALA A 40 -0.52 -14.12 -7.20
C ALA A 40 -1.65 -14.61 -8.12
N GLU A 41 -2.57 -15.45 -7.64
CA GLU A 41 -3.55 -16.10 -8.51
C GLU A 41 -4.57 -15.13 -9.12
N GLY A 42 -4.48 -14.98 -10.44
CA GLY A 42 -5.36 -14.11 -11.21
C GLY A 42 -5.13 -12.62 -10.97
N VAL A 43 -4.04 -12.24 -10.30
CA VAL A 43 -3.65 -10.83 -10.12
C VAL A 43 -3.55 -10.18 -11.50
N THR A 44 -4.23 -9.04 -11.66
CA THR A 44 -4.22 -8.26 -12.90
C THR A 44 -3.25 -7.08 -12.79
N HIS A 45 -3.04 -6.55 -11.58
CA HIS A 45 -2.18 -5.41 -11.33
C HIS A 45 -1.35 -5.60 -10.06
N VAL A 46 -0.08 -5.20 -10.12
CA VAL A 46 0.78 -5.04 -8.94
C VAL A 46 1.10 -3.56 -8.79
N LEU A 47 0.78 -3.00 -7.64
CA LEU A 47 0.97 -1.59 -7.31
C LEU A 47 2.04 -1.45 -6.23
N LEU A 48 2.95 -0.49 -6.39
CA LEU A 48 4.02 -0.25 -5.43
C LEU A 48 4.05 1.21 -4.96
N THR A 49 4.02 1.41 -3.64
CA THR A 49 4.10 2.73 -3.00
C THR A 49 5.52 3.30 -3.04
N HIS A 50 6.50 2.46 -2.74
CA HIS A 50 7.91 2.83 -2.71
C HIS A 50 8.84 1.59 -2.76
N GLY A 51 10.15 1.82 -2.76
CA GLY A 51 11.16 0.84 -3.11
C GLY A 51 11.79 0.04 -1.97
N HIS A 52 11.37 0.21 -0.70
CA HIS A 52 11.94 -0.58 0.40
C HIS A 52 11.56 -2.06 0.29
N SER A 53 12.41 -2.93 0.84
CA SER A 53 12.30 -4.39 0.72
C SER A 53 10.98 -4.93 1.30
N ASP A 54 10.53 -4.38 2.40
CA ASP A 54 9.27 -4.67 3.08
C ASP A 54 8.03 -4.16 2.34
N HIS A 55 8.18 -3.69 1.09
CA HIS A 55 7.09 -3.36 0.17
C HIS A 55 7.24 -4.08 -1.18
N ILE A 56 8.45 -4.14 -1.73
CA ILE A 56 8.68 -4.68 -3.09
C ILE A 56 8.97 -6.19 -3.12
N SER A 57 9.41 -6.81 -2.01
CA SER A 57 9.90 -8.20 -2.01
C SER A 57 8.79 -9.24 -2.23
N GLY A 58 8.74 -9.79 -3.44
CA GLY A 58 7.68 -10.67 -3.95
C GLY A 58 7.08 -10.17 -5.26
N ALA A 59 7.29 -8.90 -5.62
CA ALA A 59 6.75 -8.30 -6.84
C ALA A 59 7.27 -9.00 -8.10
N LEU A 60 8.56 -9.34 -8.16
CA LEU A 60 9.17 -9.97 -9.34
C LEU A 60 8.54 -11.35 -9.62
N GLU A 61 8.34 -12.15 -8.58
CA GLU A 61 7.74 -13.48 -8.65
C GLU A 61 6.28 -13.41 -9.05
N VAL A 62 5.50 -12.52 -8.42
CA VAL A 62 4.09 -12.29 -8.75
C VAL A 62 3.94 -11.83 -10.20
N LEU A 63 4.72 -10.84 -10.63
CA LEU A 63 4.68 -10.31 -12.00
C LEU A 63 5.07 -11.36 -13.02
N GLY A 64 6.11 -12.15 -12.74
CA GLY A 64 6.56 -13.24 -13.61
C GLY A 64 5.51 -14.35 -13.79
N LYS A 65 4.78 -14.71 -12.72
CA LYS A 65 3.72 -15.72 -12.77
C LYS A 65 2.43 -15.22 -13.41
N SER A 66 1.98 -14.02 -13.03
CA SER A 66 0.66 -13.51 -13.41
C SER A 66 0.64 -12.78 -14.75
N GLY A 67 1.77 -12.19 -15.18
CA GLY A 67 1.78 -11.26 -16.31
C GLY A 67 0.98 -9.98 -16.05
N ALA A 68 0.73 -9.68 -14.76
CA ALA A 68 0.05 -8.48 -14.30
C ALA A 68 0.76 -7.21 -14.75
N MET A 69 0.00 -6.11 -14.83
CA MET A 69 0.56 -4.79 -15.09
C MET A 69 1.20 -4.25 -13.80
N LEU A 70 2.47 -3.88 -13.88
CA LEU A 70 3.16 -3.17 -12.81
C LEU A 70 2.83 -1.67 -12.88
N VAL A 71 2.31 -1.11 -11.79
CA VAL A 71 2.02 0.32 -11.64
C VAL A 71 2.81 0.84 -10.45
N ALA A 72 3.83 1.65 -10.71
CA ALA A 72 4.71 2.20 -9.70
C ALA A 72 5.30 3.52 -10.19
N ASN A 73 6.13 4.18 -9.37
CA ASN A 73 6.93 5.29 -9.88
C ASN A 73 7.89 4.83 -10.99
N PHE A 74 8.38 5.78 -11.79
CA PHE A 74 9.24 5.49 -12.94
C PHE A 74 10.48 4.66 -12.56
N GLU A 75 11.19 5.04 -11.49
CA GLU A 75 12.41 4.39 -11.05
C GLU A 75 12.19 2.93 -10.62
N ILE A 76 11.11 2.65 -9.88
CA ILE A 76 10.75 1.27 -9.47
C ILE A 76 10.42 0.43 -10.70
N CYS A 77 9.64 0.97 -11.64
CA CYS A 77 9.33 0.29 -12.90
C CYS A 77 10.61 -0.07 -13.66
N MET A 78 11.53 0.88 -13.83
CA MET A 78 12.79 0.64 -14.53
C MET A 78 13.69 -0.34 -13.79
N TYR A 79 13.72 -0.28 -12.45
CA TYR A 79 14.44 -1.24 -11.63
C TYR A 79 13.93 -2.67 -11.84
N LEU A 80 12.61 -2.88 -11.77
CA LEU A 80 12.02 -4.20 -11.95
C LEU A 80 12.12 -4.71 -13.39
N VAL A 81 12.06 -3.82 -14.39
CA VAL A 81 12.38 -4.16 -15.79
C VAL A 81 13.82 -4.65 -15.90
N GLY A 82 14.77 -3.97 -15.27
CA GLY A 82 16.17 -4.40 -15.18
C GLY A 82 16.36 -5.74 -14.46
N LYS A 83 15.38 -6.20 -13.68
CA LYS A 83 15.34 -7.50 -13.00
C LYS A 83 14.59 -8.59 -13.79
N GLY A 84 13.98 -8.25 -14.92
CA GLY A 84 13.33 -9.21 -15.82
C GLY A 84 11.82 -9.04 -16.00
N VAL A 85 11.20 -8.01 -15.39
CA VAL A 85 9.81 -7.66 -15.70
C VAL A 85 9.73 -7.14 -17.14
N SER A 86 8.67 -7.50 -17.88
CA SER A 86 8.48 -7.01 -19.25
C SER A 86 8.19 -5.51 -19.27
N ASP A 87 8.96 -4.77 -20.07
CA ASP A 87 8.74 -3.35 -20.40
C ASP A 87 7.39 -3.06 -21.09
N LYS A 88 6.73 -4.09 -21.63
CA LYS A 88 5.37 -4.00 -22.20
C LYS A 88 4.26 -4.14 -21.15
N LYS A 89 4.62 -4.44 -19.90
CA LYS A 89 3.70 -4.72 -18.79
C LYS A 89 3.93 -3.77 -17.61
N ILE A 90 4.46 -2.59 -17.87
CA ILE A 90 4.60 -1.52 -16.88
C ILE A 90 3.71 -0.33 -17.26
N ASN A 91 3.26 0.42 -16.27
CA ASN A 91 2.53 1.67 -16.41
C ASN A 91 3.07 2.68 -15.39
N PRO A 92 4.23 3.30 -15.68
CA PRO A 92 4.92 4.16 -14.72
C PRO A 92 4.17 5.47 -14.48
N GLY A 93 4.07 5.88 -13.22
CA GLY A 93 3.58 7.18 -12.79
C GLY A 93 4.61 7.95 -11.96
N ASN A 94 4.18 9.05 -11.35
CA ASN A 94 4.90 9.75 -10.28
C ASN A 94 3.92 10.63 -9.50
N ILE A 95 4.32 11.13 -8.34
CA ILE A 95 3.51 11.97 -7.44
C ILE A 95 2.84 13.12 -8.23
N GLY A 96 1.54 13.27 -8.06
CA GLY A 96 0.68 14.22 -8.77
C GLY A 96 0.07 13.66 -10.06
N GLY A 97 0.58 12.54 -10.58
CA GLY A 97 0.05 11.86 -11.76
C GLY A 97 -1.10 10.92 -11.42
N THR A 98 -2.13 10.91 -12.27
CA THR A 98 -3.20 9.90 -12.27
C THR A 98 -3.05 9.00 -13.48
N ILE A 99 -3.02 7.70 -13.23
CA ILE A 99 -2.74 6.67 -14.23
C ILE A 99 -4.00 5.83 -14.45
N ASP A 100 -4.38 5.66 -15.71
CA ASP A 100 -5.46 4.75 -16.11
C ASP A 100 -4.96 3.30 -16.13
N CYS A 101 -5.63 2.44 -15.36
CA CYS A 101 -5.35 1.00 -15.24
C CYS A 101 -6.46 0.15 -15.89
N GLY A 102 -7.31 0.76 -16.73
CA GLY A 102 -8.46 0.12 -17.35
C GLY A 102 -9.67 0.13 -16.41
N GLY A 103 -9.73 -0.82 -15.49
CA GLY A 103 -10.89 -0.96 -14.59
C GLY A 103 -10.91 -0.07 -13.35
N PHE A 104 -9.89 0.79 -13.23
CA PHE A 104 -9.73 1.78 -12.16
C PHE A 104 -8.65 2.77 -12.57
N THR A 105 -8.59 3.92 -11.89
CA THR A 105 -7.45 4.83 -11.98
C THR A 105 -6.70 4.87 -10.66
N THR A 106 -5.40 5.18 -10.72
CA THR A 106 -4.56 5.36 -9.53
C THR A 106 -3.87 6.71 -9.57
N THR A 107 -4.08 7.54 -8.56
CA THR A 107 -3.32 8.76 -8.33
C THR A 107 -2.18 8.49 -7.36
N PHE A 108 -0.96 8.87 -7.73
CA PHE A 108 0.19 8.89 -6.84
C PHE A 108 0.15 10.17 -6.02
N VAL A 109 0.10 10.05 -4.70
CA VAL A 109 0.05 11.19 -3.76
C VAL A 109 1.29 11.21 -2.89
N GLN A 110 1.57 12.36 -2.28
CA GLN A 110 2.75 12.53 -1.45
C GLN A 110 2.75 11.57 -0.24
N ALA A 111 3.94 11.08 0.11
CA ALA A 111 4.24 10.45 1.38
C ALA A 111 5.55 11.04 1.93
N LEU A 112 5.65 11.24 3.25
CA LEU A 112 6.87 11.68 3.91
C LEU A 112 7.67 10.48 4.39
N HIS A 113 8.57 9.98 3.52
CA HIS A 113 9.39 8.80 3.79
C HIS A 113 10.65 8.79 2.89
N SER A 114 11.31 7.65 2.74
CA SER A 114 12.35 7.41 1.73
C SER A 114 12.00 6.27 0.77
N SER A 115 12.73 6.14 -0.34
CA SER A 115 12.55 5.02 -1.28
C SER A 115 13.89 4.58 -1.85
N SER A 116 14.36 3.42 -1.41
CA SER A 116 15.58 2.81 -1.92
C SER A 116 15.56 1.30 -1.74
N PHE A 117 16.36 0.58 -2.53
CA PHE A 117 16.55 -0.86 -2.34
C PHE A 117 17.99 -1.16 -1.92
N PRO A 118 18.20 -1.96 -0.86
CA PRO A 118 19.54 -2.29 -0.39
C PRO A 118 20.29 -3.14 -1.42
N GLY A 119 21.56 -2.80 -1.61
CA GLY A 119 22.53 -3.55 -2.39
C GLY A 119 23.75 -3.96 -1.56
N ASP A 120 24.75 -4.50 -2.22
CA ASP A 120 25.93 -5.02 -1.53
C ASP A 120 26.83 -3.91 -0.97
N LYS A 121 27.46 -4.21 0.18
CA LYS A 121 28.48 -3.37 0.82
C LYS A 121 27.99 -1.95 1.16
N GLY A 122 26.73 -1.83 1.59
CA GLY A 122 26.13 -0.56 2.02
C GLY A 122 25.70 0.35 0.86
N GLN A 123 25.73 -0.14 -0.37
CA GLN A 123 25.15 0.58 -1.51
C GLN A 123 23.62 0.51 -1.43
N ASN A 124 22.95 1.59 -1.81
CA ASN A 124 21.50 1.63 -1.96
C ASN A 124 21.17 2.10 -3.38
N THR A 125 20.24 1.40 -4.03
CA THR A 125 19.69 1.84 -5.32
C THR A 125 18.56 2.82 -5.03
N TYR A 126 18.67 4.05 -5.55
CA TYR A 126 17.57 5.02 -5.48
C TYR A 126 16.39 4.55 -6.32
N LEU A 127 15.19 4.54 -5.73
CA LEU A 127 13.95 4.06 -6.37
C LEU A 127 12.85 5.13 -6.36
N GLY A 128 13.21 6.35 -6.72
CA GLY A 128 12.27 7.46 -6.81
C GLY A 128 11.91 8.05 -5.45
N ASN A 129 10.84 8.82 -5.38
CA ASN A 129 10.24 9.25 -4.11
C ASN A 129 9.16 8.26 -3.66
N PRO A 130 8.96 8.09 -2.35
CA PRO A 130 7.84 7.32 -1.83
C PRO A 130 6.53 8.07 -2.08
N GLY A 131 5.44 7.32 -2.23
CA GLY A 131 4.12 7.90 -2.37
C GLY A 131 3.04 7.02 -1.78
N GLY A 132 1.88 7.63 -1.52
CA GLY A 132 0.65 6.90 -1.34
C GLY A 132 -0.06 6.68 -2.67
N LEU A 133 -1.03 5.78 -2.69
CA LEU A 133 -1.80 5.41 -3.87
C LEU A 133 -3.29 5.59 -3.59
N VAL A 134 -3.95 6.48 -4.34
CA VAL A 134 -5.40 6.65 -4.26
C VAL A 134 -6.06 5.99 -5.47
N LEU A 135 -6.78 4.91 -5.23
CA LEU A 135 -7.42 4.08 -6.24
C LEU A 135 -8.88 4.49 -6.37
N HIS A 136 -9.28 4.88 -7.58
CA HIS A 136 -10.62 5.34 -7.90
C HIS A 136 -11.30 4.28 -8.77
N PHE A 137 -12.48 3.85 -8.35
CA PHE A 137 -13.28 2.83 -9.03
C PHE A 137 -14.60 3.44 -9.50
N GLN A 138 -15.17 2.94 -10.60
CA GLN A 138 -16.46 3.44 -11.09
C GLN A 138 -17.64 3.06 -10.19
N GLU A 139 -17.66 1.80 -9.72
CA GLU A 139 -18.80 1.23 -8.96
C GLU A 139 -18.46 0.89 -7.50
N ASP A 140 -17.26 1.25 -7.04
CA ASP A 140 -16.75 0.96 -5.70
C ASP A 140 -16.20 2.23 -5.04
N LYS A 141 -16.03 2.19 -3.72
CA LYS A 141 -15.50 3.31 -2.93
C LYS A 141 -14.03 3.58 -3.26
N THR A 142 -13.64 4.86 -3.29
CA THR A 142 -12.24 5.29 -3.38
C THR A 142 -11.45 4.78 -2.18
N LEU A 143 -10.33 4.11 -2.47
CA LEU A 143 -9.41 3.53 -1.50
C LEU A 143 -8.09 4.29 -1.53
N TYR A 144 -7.59 4.68 -0.36
CA TYR A 144 -6.28 5.29 -0.21
C TYR A 144 -5.35 4.36 0.57
N HIS A 145 -4.29 3.88 -0.08
CA HIS A 145 -3.16 3.23 0.57
C HIS A 145 -2.07 4.27 0.85
N MET A 146 -1.82 4.58 2.12
CA MET A 146 -0.91 5.66 2.49
C MET A 146 0.57 5.36 2.18
N GLY A 147 0.91 4.07 2.02
CA GLY A 147 2.31 3.63 2.01
C GLY A 147 2.94 3.88 3.38
N ASP A 148 4.26 3.94 3.42
CA ASP A 148 4.97 4.40 4.61
C ASP A 148 5.04 5.91 4.59
N THR A 149 4.54 6.55 5.65
CA THR A 149 4.52 8.02 5.77
C THR A 149 4.39 8.45 7.22
N ASP A 150 4.91 9.65 7.52
CA ASP A 150 4.46 10.45 8.66
C ASP A 150 3.19 11.24 8.32
N ILE A 151 2.58 11.87 9.32
CA ILE A 151 1.51 12.86 9.15
C ILE A 151 2.04 14.14 8.51
N PHE A 152 1.29 14.74 7.58
CA PHE A 152 1.61 16.03 6.99
C PHE A 152 0.35 16.82 6.64
N SER A 153 0.44 18.15 6.57
CA SER A 153 -0.72 19.04 6.36
C SER A 153 -1.45 18.76 5.04
N ASP A 154 -0.70 18.42 3.99
CA ASP A 154 -1.23 18.29 2.63
C ASP A 154 -2.03 16.99 2.43
N MET A 155 -2.12 16.14 3.46
CA MET A 155 -3.17 15.12 3.56
C MET A 155 -4.58 15.74 3.39
N ALA A 156 -4.77 17.00 3.79
CA ALA A 156 -6.00 17.74 3.53
C ALA A 156 -6.30 17.88 2.02
N LEU A 157 -5.27 18.14 1.20
CA LEU A 157 -5.41 18.24 -0.25
C LEU A 157 -5.73 16.89 -0.87
N ILE A 158 -5.15 15.80 -0.35
CA ILE A 158 -5.49 14.43 -0.77
C ILE A 158 -6.98 14.17 -0.55
N ASN A 159 -7.52 14.56 0.61
CA ASN A 159 -8.95 14.43 0.88
C ASN A 159 -9.81 15.34 0.00
N GLU A 160 -9.42 16.61 -0.21
CA GLU A 160 -10.16 17.55 -1.05
C GLU A 160 -10.24 17.11 -2.51
N LEU A 161 -9.17 16.51 -3.04
CA LEU A 161 -9.09 16.11 -4.44
C LEU A 161 -9.72 14.74 -4.71
N HIS A 162 -9.59 13.80 -3.78
CA HIS A 162 -9.91 12.39 -4.04
C HIS A 162 -10.98 11.80 -3.13
N GLU A 163 -11.33 12.47 -2.03
CA GLU A 163 -12.35 12.09 -1.06
C GLU A 163 -12.39 10.58 -0.71
N PRO A 164 -11.26 9.96 -0.31
CA PRO A 164 -11.21 8.52 -0.08
C PRO A 164 -12.13 8.11 1.08
N LYS A 165 -12.92 7.06 0.87
CA LYS A 165 -13.81 6.49 1.90
C LYS A 165 -13.17 5.36 2.67
N ILE A 166 -12.16 4.72 2.09
CA ILE A 166 -11.40 3.64 2.70
C ILE A 166 -9.93 4.07 2.83
N GLY A 167 -9.33 3.89 4.00
CA GLY A 167 -7.91 4.17 4.24
C GLY A 167 -7.15 2.93 4.71
N ILE A 168 -6.05 2.59 4.06
CA ILE A 168 -5.03 1.67 4.59
C ILE A 168 -3.92 2.52 5.19
N VAL A 169 -3.76 2.43 6.51
CA VAL A 169 -3.06 3.43 7.33
C VAL A 169 -1.90 2.77 8.08
N PRO A 170 -0.63 3.17 7.87
CA PRO A 170 0.49 2.62 8.63
C PRO A 170 0.42 3.12 10.08
N ILE A 171 0.63 2.21 11.04
CA ILE A 171 0.55 2.52 12.48
C ILE A 171 1.75 2.03 13.29
N GLY A 172 2.84 1.66 12.62
CA GLY A 172 3.98 0.95 13.20
C GLY A 172 4.88 1.75 14.12
N ASP A 173 4.74 3.08 14.18
CA ASP A 173 5.74 3.97 14.79
C ASP A 173 7.12 3.76 14.12
N ARG A 174 8.18 4.35 14.67
CA ARG A 174 9.61 4.23 14.33
C ARG A 174 10.01 4.65 12.91
N PHE A 175 9.36 4.09 11.89
CA PHE A 175 9.55 4.32 10.45
C PHE A 175 8.30 4.93 9.81
N THR A 176 7.13 4.75 10.42
CA THR A 176 5.85 5.32 9.98
C THR A 176 5.17 6.04 11.15
N MET A 177 3.96 6.59 10.93
CA MET A 177 3.14 7.09 12.03
C MET A 177 2.94 6.01 13.10
N GLY A 178 3.06 6.38 14.37
CA GLY A 178 2.52 5.57 15.47
C GLY A 178 1.00 5.65 15.52
N GLY A 179 0.33 4.65 16.11
CA GLY A 179 -1.13 4.55 16.09
C GLY A 179 -1.89 5.81 16.56
N ALA A 180 -1.40 6.52 17.58
CA ALA A 180 -2.04 7.76 18.04
C ALA A 180 -1.95 8.91 17.01
N VAL A 181 -0.80 9.03 16.32
CA VAL A 181 -0.59 10.03 15.27
C VAL A 181 -1.40 9.69 14.03
N ALA A 182 -1.43 8.41 13.65
CA ALA A 182 -2.25 7.92 12.55
C ALA A 182 -3.76 8.18 12.79
N ALA A 183 -4.25 7.97 14.02
CA ALA A 183 -5.63 8.30 14.37
C ALA A 183 -5.92 9.80 14.27
N LEU A 184 -4.97 10.65 14.69
CA LEU A 184 -5.09 12.10 14.51
C LEU A 184 -5.13 12.48 13.03
N ALA A 185 -4.29 11.90 12.18
CA ALA A 185 -4.29 12.13 10.74
C ALA A 185 -5.65 11.81 10.12
N CYS A 186 -6.20 10.62 10.44
CA CYS A 186 -7.52 10.19 9.99
C CYS A 186 -8.62 11.18 10.40
N ARG A 187 -8.65 11.60 11.66
CA ARG A 187 -9.68 12.52 12.19
C ARG A 187 -9.57 13.94 11.65
N ARG A 188 -8.33 14.40 11.43
CA ARG A 188 -8.07 15.80 11.09
C ARG A 188 -8.23 16.08 9.60
N PHE A 189 -7.82 15.14 8.76
CA PHE A 189 -7.67 15.39 7.34
C PHE A 189 -8.64 14.61 6.46
N PHE A 190 -9.25 13.54 6.97
CA PHE A 190 -10.05 12.64 6.14
C PHE A 190 -11.46 12.45 6.68
N GLN A 191 -12.37 12.07 5.77
CA GLN A 191 -13.73 11.63 6.08
C GLN A 191 -13.89 10.14 5.74
N PHE A 192 -13.01 9.31 6.30
CA PHE A 192 -13.06 7.86 6.08
C PHE A 192 -14.33 7.25 6.69
N GLU A 193 -14.92 6.29 5.99
CA GLU A 193 -15.93 5.40 6.55
C GLU A 193 -15.29 4.19 7.21
N THR A 194 -14.23 3.65 6.61
CA THR A 194 -13.50 2.48 7.11
C THR A 194 -12.00 2.68 6.98
N VAL A 195 -11.26 2.32 8.03
CA VAL A 195 -9.80 2.29 8.01
C VAL A 195 -9.28 0.91 8.39
N ILE A 196 -8.20 0.50 7.73
CA ILE A 196 -7.49 -0.74 7.94
C ILE A 196 -6.07 -0.37 8.36
N PRO A 197 -5.63 -0.66 9.60
CA PRO A 197 -4.27 -0.41 9.98
C PRO A 197 -3.31 -1.38 9.28
N SER A 198 -2.12 -0.90 8.95
CA SER A 198 -1.03 -1.65 8.31
C SER A 198 0.30 -1.39 9.04
N HIS A 199 1.36 -2.08 8.61
CA HIS A 199 2.73 -1.84 9.08
C HIS A 199 2.89 -1.97 10.62
N PHE A 200 2.29 -2.98 11.25
CA PHE A 200 2.46 -3.25 12.68
C PHE A 200 2.59 -4.76 12.95
N GLY A 201 3.03 -5.13 14.16
CA GLY A 201 3.09 -6.53 14.61
C GLY A 201 4.04 -7.44 13.83
N THR A 202 4.84 -6.90 12.90
CA THR A 202 5.66 -7.69 11.99
C THR A 202 7.09 -7.87 12.48
N PHE A 203 7.70 -6.78 12.97
CA PHE A 203 9.06 -6.79 13.50
C PHE A 203 9.05 -6.39 14.98
N PRO A 204 10.00 -6.85 15.81
CA PRO A 204 10.08 -6.42 17.21
C PRO A 204 10.31 -4.92 17.42
N ILE A 205 10.78 -4.20 16.39
CA ILE A 205 11.16 -2.78 16.48
C ILE A 205 10.00 -1.80 16.17
N ILE A 206 8.86 -2.31 15.70
CA ILE A 206 7.65 -1.53 15.44
C ILE A 206 6.57 -1.85 16.48
N ASP A 207 5.52 -1.05 16.57
CA ASP A 207 4.39 -1.29 17.47
C ASP A 207 3.78 -2.69 17.21
N GLN A 208 3.44 -3.40 18.28
CA GLN A 208 2.99 -4.80 18.21
C GLN A 208 1.47 -4.96 18.06
N THR A 209 0.69 -3.95 18.43
CA THR A 209 -0.77 -3.99 18.40
C THR A 209 -1.36 -2.72 17.80
N ALA A 210 -2.62 -2.79 17.39
CA ALA A 210 -3.35 -1.63 16.87
C ALA A 210 -4.02 -0.78 17.96
N ASP A 211 -3.78 -1.06 19.25
CA ASP A 211 -4.59 -0.53 20.35
C ASP A 211 -4.58 0.99 20.42
N LYS A 212 -3.42 1.63 20.23
CA LYS A 212 -3.30 3.10 20.22
C LYS A 212 -4.13 3.73 19.09
N PHE A 213 -4.17 3.08 17.93
CA PHE A 213 -4.92 3.55 16.77
C PHE A 213 -6.43 3.41 16.99
N VAL A 214 -6.87 2.24 17.48
CA VAL A 214 -8.28 1.99 17.82
C VAL A 214 -8.76 2.99 18.88
N ALA A 215 -8.01 3.15 19.98
CA ALA A 215 -8.35 4.10 21.04
C ALA A 215 -8.41 5.55 20.52
N GLY A 216 -7.49 5.94 19.63
CA GLY A 216 -7.48 7.29 19.05
C GLY A 216 -8.69 7.59 18.15
N LEU A 217 -9.33 6.56 17.59
CA LEU A 217 -10.52 6.66 16.74
C LEU A 217 -11.83 6.48 17.50
N GLU A 218 -11.80 6.20 18.81
CA GLU A 218 -13.02 6.11 19.61
C GLU A 218 -13.86 7.40 19.51
N GLY A 219 -15.17 7.22 19.32
CA GLY A 219 -16.13 8.31 19.15
C GLY A 219 -16.07 9.06 17.81
N SER A 220 -15.19 8.68 16.88
CA SER A 220 -15.08 9.33 15.56
C SER A 220 -16.17 8.92 14.57
N GLY A 221 -16.83 7.77 14.79
CA GLY A 221 -17.76 7.15 13.83
C GLY A 221 -17.08 6.39 12.69
N VAL A 222 -15.75 6.44 12.58
CA VAL A 222 -14.97 5.67 11.60
C VAL A 222 -14.90 4.21 12.04
N LYS A 223 -15.21 3.28 11.13
CA LYS A 223 -15.04 1.85 11.38
C LYS A 223 -13.56 1.46 11.26
N VAL A 224 -12.99 0.89 12.31
CA VAL A 224 -11.67 0.24 12.23
C VAL A 224 -11.88 -1.23 11.89
N ALA A 225 -11.37 -1.68 10.74
CA ALA A 225 -11.40 -3.07 10.32
C ALA A 225 -10.03 -3.72 10.55
N LEU A 226 -10.02 -4.77 11.38
CA LEU A 226 -8.83 -5.53 11.77
C LEU A 226 -8.94 -6.96 11.23
N PRO A 227 -8.67 -7.21 9.93
CA PRO A 227 -8.61 -8.58 9.43
C PRO A 227 -7.45 -9.33 10.12
N GLU A 228 -7.63 -10.63 10.34
CA GLU A 228 -6.50 -11.51 10.64
C GLU A 228 -5.59 -11.60 9.40
N ILE A 229 -4.33 -11.99 9.60
CA ILE A 229 -3.40 -12.22 8.49
C ILE A 229 -3.95 -13.35 7.60
N GLY A 230 -4.04 -13.09 6.30
CA GLY A 230 -4.70 -13.95 5.30
C GLY A 230 -6.23 -13.79 5.27
N GLY A 231 -6.81 -13.02 6.17
CA GLY A 231 -8.24 -12.79 6.29
C GLY A 231 -8.77 -11.79 5.24
N THR A 232 -9.94 -12.11 4.69
CA THR A 232 -10.66 -11.24 3.73
C THR A 232 -11.85 -10.56 4.39
N ILE A 233 -12.00 -9.26 4.15
CA ILE A 233 -13.17 -8.47 4.53
C ILE A 233 -13.88 -7.93 3.29
N SER A 234 -15.19 -7.69 3.42
CA SER A 234 -15.98 -6.96 2.42
C SER A 234 -16.14 -5.50 2.84
N LEU A 235 -15.97 -4.60 1.88
CA LEU A 235 -15.97 -3.15 2.03
C LEU A 235 -16.99 -2.49 1.10
#